data_AF-A0A1J9Q310-F1
#
_entry.id   AF-A0A1J9Q310-F1
#
_cell.length_a   1.000
_cell.length_b   1.000
_cell.length_c   1.000
_cell.angle_alpha   90.00
_cell.angle_beta   90.00
_cell.angle_gamma   90.00
#
_symmetry.space_group_name_H-M   'P 1'
#
loop_
_entity.id
_entity.type
_entity.pdbx_description
1 polymer ?
#
loop_
_entity_poly.entity_id
_entity_poly.type
_entity_poly.pdbx_seq_one_letter_code
_entity_poly.pdbx_strand_id
1 'polypeptide(L)' 'MATPMKDDSSVLNMPNHTTLNHLATSSIKNGVLATSVSTRYKAKCVTTIVYKPTGDITG' A
#
# COMPACT_ATOMS: atom_id res chain seq x y z
N MET A 1 9.55 -16.17 1.28
CA MET A 1 9.44 -14.83 1.88
C MET A 1 8.41 -14.92 2.99
N ALA A 2 8.84 -15.24 4.22
CA ALA A 2 7.91 -15.37 5.34
C ALA A 2 7.59 -13.98 5.89
N THR A 3 6.31 -13.63 5.93
CA THR A 3 5.81 -12.52 6.74
C THR A 3 6.23 -12.81 8.18
N PRO A 4 6.85 -11.86 8.92
CA PRO A 4 7.12 -12.05 10.34
C PRO A 4 5.77 -12.26 11.00
N MET A 5 5.55 -13.45 11.56
CA MET A 5 4.40 -13.72 12.42
C MET A 5 4.64 -13.01 13.75
N LYS A 6 4.57 -11.68 13.71
CA LYS A 6 4.12 -10.91 14.88
C LYS A 6 2.61 -10.92 14.77
N ASP A 7 1.90 -11.13 15.86
CA ASP A 7 0.43 -11.25 15.91
C ASP A 7 -0.35 -10.02 15.37
N ASP A 8 0.34 -9.04 14.80
CA ASP A 8 -0.17 -7.83 14.18
C ASP A 8 0.07 -7.83 12.67
N SER A 9 -1.02 -7.96 11.90
CA SER A 9 -1.01 -8.00 10.43
C SER A 9 -0.58 -6.68 9.78
N SER A 10 -0.45 -5.59 10.54
CA SER A 10 0.05 -4.31 10.04
C SER A 10 1.58 -4.26 9.89
N VAL A 11 2.31 -5.22 10.48
CA VAL A 11 3.78 -5.25 10.44
C VAL A 11 4.26 -5.81 9.09
N LEU A 12 4.93 -4.95 8.33
CA LEU A 12 5.51 -5.28 7.03
C LEU A 12 7.04 -5.42 7.10
N ASN A 13 7.61 -6.10 6.11
CA ASN A 13 9.06 -6.17 5.93
C ASN A 13 9.61 -4.78 5.57
N MET A 14 10.87 -4.52 5.93
CA MET A 14 11.54 -3.27 5.58
C MET A 14 11.58 -3.11 4.05
N PRO A 15 11.01 -2.03 3.49
CA PRO A 15 11.05 -1.79 2.05
C PRO A 15 12.45 -1.33 1.61
N ASN A 16 12.72 -1.42 0.29
CA ASN A 16 13.92 -0.82 -0.29
C ASN A 16 13.81 0.71 -0.26
N HIS A 17 14.88 1.39 0.14
CA HIS A 17 14.93 2.85 0.25
C HIS A 17 14.64 3.56 -1.08
N THR A 18 15.01 2.98 -2.21
CA THR A 18 14.71 3.55 -3.54
C THR A 18 13.22 3.50 -3.86
N THR A 19 12.49 2.49 -3.37
CA THR A 19 11.05 2.33 -3.63
C THR A 19 10.16 3.19 -2.73
N LEU A 20 10.74 3.92 -1.77
CA LEU A 20 9.98 4.87 -0.94
C LEU A 20 9.43 6.00 -1.81
N ASN A 21 8.23 6.47 -1.46
CA ASN A 21 7.51 7.53 -2.16
C ASN A 21 7.11 7.21 -3.61
N HIS A 22 7.31 5.97 -4.07
CA HIS A 22 6.73 5.50 -5.34
C HIS A 22 5.25 5.19 -5.17
N LEU A 23 4.45 5.59 -6.16
CA LEU A 23 3.04 5.24 -6.23
C LEU A 23 2.88 3.78 -6.63
N ALA A 24 2.25 2.99 -5.77
CA ALA A 24 1.80 1.63 -6.07
C ALA A 24 0.28 1.63 -6.21
N THR A 25 -0.24 0.89 -7.19
CA THR A 25 -1.69 0.78 -7.43
C THR A 25 -2.06 -0.69 -7.63
N SER A 26 -3.25 -1.07 -7.17
CA SER A 26 -3.88 -2.32 -7.60
C SER A 26 -4.70 -2.09 -8.86
N SER A 27 -4.99 -3.15 -9.61
CA SER A 27 -6.08 -3.09 -10.60
C SER A 27 -7.38 -2.66 -9.92
N ILE A 28 -8.22 -1.96 -10.67
CA ILE A 28 -9.58 -1.63 -10.23
C ILE A 28 -10.35 -2.95 -10.10
N LYS A 29 -10.94 -3.19 -8.93
CA LYS A 29 -11.77 -4.36 -8.67
C LYS A 29 -13.04 -3.93 -7.95
N ASN A 30 -14.19 -4.40 -8.43
CA ASN A 30 -15.51 -4.04 -7.89
C ASN A 30 -15.73 -2.52 -7.82
N GLY A 31 -15.28 -1.76 -8.81
CA GLY A 31 -15.40 -0.31 -8.84
C GLY A 31 -14.55 0.44 -7.81
N VAL A 32 -13.54 -0.20 -7.22
CA VAL A 32 -12.62 0.42 -6.25
C VAL A 32 -11.19 0.34 -6.75
N LEU A 33 -10.50 1.48 -6.73
CA LEU A 33 -9.05 1.60 -6.89
C LEU A 33 -8.40 1.65 -5.51
N ALA A 34 -7.42 0.78 -5.27
CA ALA A 34 -6.52 0.92 -4.14
C ALA A 34 -5.21 1.54 -4.61
N THR A 35 -4.84 2.68 -4.04
CA THR A 35 -3.54 3.31 -4.24
C THR A 35 -2.76 3.27 -2.93
N SER A 36 -1.43 3.21 -3.03
CA SER A 36 -0.58 3.19 -1.85
C SER A 36 0.77 3.83 -2.09
N VAL A 37 1.36 4.32 -1.01
CA VAL A 37 2.73 4.84 -0.98
C VAL A 37 3.36 4.40 0.33
N SER A 38 4.62 4.02 0.28
CA SER A 38 5.43 3.79 1.48
C SER A 38 6.30 5.00 1.75
N THR A 39 6.17 5.61 2.92
CA THR A 39 6.92 6.81 3.31
C THR A 39 7.70 6.54 4.60
N ARG A 40 8.90 7.13 4.72
CA ARG A 40 9.72 7.05 5.92
C ARG A 40 9.32 8.15 6.90
N TYR A 41 8.97 7.76 8.12
CA TYR A 41 8.78 8.65 9.26
C TYR A 41 9.86 8.38 10.30
N LYS A 42 10.84 9.29 10.39
CA LYS A 42 12.06 9.11 11.21
C LYS A 42 12.78 7.80 10.86
N ALA A 43 12.88 6.86 11.79
CA ALA A 43 13.53 5.56 11.61
C ALA A 43 12.55 4.42 11.25
N LYS A 44 11.28 4.73 10.99
CA LYS A 44 10.24 3.75 10.64
C LYS A 44 9.68 4.03 9.24
N CYS A 45 9.18 2.98 8.58
CA CYS A 45 8.47 3.10 7.31
C CYS A 45 6.98 2.81 7.53
N VAL A 46 6.12 3.57 6.87
CA VAL A 46 4.67 3.43 6.92
C VAL A 46 4.16 3.28 5.50
N THR A 47 3.38 2.23 5.25
CA THR A 47 2.67 2.04 3.99
C THR A 47 1.23 2.48 4.18
N THR A 48 0.83 3.56 3.52
CA THR A 48 -0.55 4.03 3.53
C THR A 48 -1.27 3.52 2.30
N ILE A 49 -2.45 2.93 2.49
CA ILE A 49 -3.33 2.49 1.41
C ILE A 49 -4.59 3.35 1.45
N VAL A 50 -4.98 3.89 0.29
CA VAL A 50 -6.20 4.66 0.11
C VAL A 50 -7.10 3.91 -0.87
N TYR A 51 -8.33 3.67 -0.45
CA TYR A 51 -9.37 3.11 -1.31
C TYR A 51 -10.24 4.24 -1.83
N LYS A 52 -10.38 4.33 -3.16
CA LYS A 52 -11.27 5.29 -3.81
C LYS A 52 -12.23 4.58 -4.75
N PRO A 53 -13.54 4.86 -4.66
CA PRO A 53 -14.48 4.45 -5.69
C PRO A 53 -14.06 5.07 -7.03
N THR A 54 -13.87 4.24 -8.03
CA THR A 54 -13.83 4.68 -9.42
C THR A 54 -15.28 4.70 -9.84
N GLY A 55 -15.89 5.89 -9.88
CA GLY A 55 -17.29 6.05 -10.29
C GLY A 55 -17.58 5.23 -11.55
N ASP A 56 -18.80 4.70 -11.65
CA ASP A 56 -19.23 3.69 -12.62
C ASP A 56 -18.39 3.73 -13.89
N ILE A 57 -17.46 2.78 -14.02
CA ILE A 57 -16.81 2.47 -15.30
C ILE A 57 -17.84 1.76 -16.18
N THR A 58 -18.93 2.46 -16.46
CA THR A 58 -19.96 2.15 -17.44
C THR A 58 -20.06 3.41 -18.28
N GLY A 59 -19.10 3.54 -19.20
CA GLY A 59 -19.37 4.22 -20.46
C GLY A 59 -20.15 3.28 -21.37
#